data_AF-A0A7G7MCA3-F1
#
_entry.id   AF-A0A7G7MCA3-F1
#
_cell.length_a   1.000
_cell.length_b   1.000
_cell.length_c   1.000
_cell.angle_alpha   90.00
_cell.angle_beta   90.00
_cell.angle_gamma   90.00
#
_symmetry.space_group_name_H-M   'P 1'
#
loop_
_entity.id
_entity.type
_entity.pdbx_description
1 polymer ?
#
loop_
_entity_poly.entity_id
_entity_poly.type
_entity_poly.pdbx_seq_one_letter_code
_entity_poly.pdbx_strand_id
1 'polypeptide(L)'
;MGNTNDSTTCTVFTVHVTRPDEVGAVEIVFTDQHRACSYAADRSRDHRILSASVTRFVVGQLGTRHPVAWFSNGVEQPQRFDRQLYPTSGHGLGTPESDPR
;
A
#
# COMPACT_ATOMS: atom_id res chain seq x y z
N MET A 1 20.02 -8.17 -38.21
CA MET A 1 18.56 -8.38 -38.30
C MET A 1 18.08 -8.94 -36.97
N GLY A 2 17.16 -8.25 -36.29
CA GLY A 2 16.43 -8.75 -35.12
C GLY A 2 16.97 -8.35 -33.74
N ASN A 3 16.98 -7.06 -33.39
CA ASN A 3 17.06 -6.63 -31.99
C ASN A 3 15.69 -6.87 -31.34
N THR A 4 15.48 -8.04 -30.75
CA THR A 4 14.28 -8.32 -29.95
C THR A 4 14.47 -7.72 -28.56
N ASN A 5 14.27 -6.40 -28.45
CA ASN A 5 13.99 -5.78 -27.17
C ASN A 5 12.57 -6.18 -26.76
N ASP A 6 12.40 -7.43 -26.32
CA ASP A 6 11.20 -7.83 -25.61
C ASP A 6 11.22 -7.11 -24.27
N SER A 7 10.59 -5.94 -24.25
CA SER A 7 10.33 -5.18 -23.05
C SER A 7 9.16 -5.85 -22.34
N THR A 8 9.33 -7.12 -21.95
CA THR A 8 8.33 -7.85 -21.19
C THR A 8 8.20 -7.14 -19.86
N THR A 9 7.13 -6.36 -19.69
CA THR A 9 6.87 -5.61 -18.48
C THR A 9 6.75 -6.58 -17.30
N CYS A 10 7.83 -6.70 -16.54
CA CYS A 10 7.92 -7.63 -15.42
C CYS A 10 7.07 -7.08 -14.27
N THR A 11 5.82 -7.51 -14.20
CA THR A 11 4.93 -7.21 -13.08
C THR A 11 5.32 -8.07 -11.89
N VAL A 12 5.53 -7.43 -10.74
CA VAL A 12 5.86 -8.11 -9.49
C VAL A 12 4.92 -7.64 -8.37
N PHE A 13 4.83 -8.46 -7.34
CA PHE A 13 4.00 -8.27 -6.16
C PHE A 13 4.88 -8.33 -4.93
N THR A 14 4.83 -7.30 -4.10
CA THR A 14 5.61 -7.20 -2.86
C THR A 14 4.71 -7.33 -1.67
N VAL A 15 5.14 -8.11 -0.69
CA VAL A 15 4.46 -8.23 0.61
C VAL A 15 5.23 -7.40 1.62
N HIS A 16 4.52 -6.47 2.25
CA HIS A 16 5.02 -5.67 3.36
C HIS A 16 4.35 -6.15 4.64
N VAL A 17 5.11 -6.24 5.72
CA VAL A 17 4.58 -6.56 7.04
C VAL A 17 4.75 -5.38 7.98
N THR A 18 3.75 -5.17 8.82
CA THR A 18 3.78 -4.18 9.90
C THR A 18 3.85 -4.92 11.22
N ARG A 19 4.88 -4.62 12.01
CA ARG A 19 5.07 -5.14 13.37
C ARG A 19 4.91 -3.98 14.36
N PRO A 20 4.66 -4.26 15.64
CA PRO A 20 4.55 -3.22 16.67
C PRO A 20 5.78 -2.28 16.71
N ASP A 21 6.96 -2.86 16.52
CA ASP A 21 8.25 -2.14 16.62
C ASP A 21 8.87 -1.81 15.25
N GLU A 22 8.22 -2.19 14.14
CA GLU A 22 8.78 -2.06 12.80
C GLU A 22 7.70 -1.75 11.76
N VAL A 23 7.88 -0.64 11.05
CA VAL A 23 6.95 -0.21 10.00
C VAL A 23 7.53 -0.52 8.63
N GLY A 24 6.86 -1.41 7.88
CA GLY A 24 6.88 -1.38 6.42
C GLY A 24 8.09 -2.00 5.72
N ALA A 25 8.83 -2.89 6.38
CA ALA A 25 9.84 -3.70 5.68
C ALA A 25 9.18 -4.59 4.61
N VAL A 26 9.74 -4.58 3.40
CA VAL A 26 9.41 -5.56 2.36
C VAL A 26 9.94 -6.90 2.83
N GLU A 27 9.06 -7.87 3.06
CA GLU A 27 9.48 -9.20 3.50
C GLU A 27 9.85 -10.08 2.29
N ILE A 28 9.06 -10.01 1.21
CA ILE A 28 9.23 -10.89 0.05
C ILE A 28 8.60 -10.32 -1.24
N VAL A 29 9.14 -10.73 -2.39
CA VAL A 29 8.66 -10.37 -3.74
C VAL A 29 8.23 -11.64 -4.48
N PHE A 30 7.10 -11.56 -5.20
CA PHE A 30 6.53 -12.61 -6.02
C PHE A 30 6.29 -12.13 -7.45
N THR A 31 6.24 -13.05 -8.39
CA THR A 31 5.79 -12.81 -9.78
C THR A 31 4.32 -13.18 -9.99
N ASP A 32 3.68 -13.80 -8.99
CA ASP A 32 2.29 -14.25 -9.03
C ASP A 32 1.47 -13.62 -7.90
N GLN A 33 0.32 -13.04 -8.25
CA GLN A 33 -0.55 -12.34 -7.31
C GLN A 33 -1.16 -13.28 -6.28
N HIS A 34 -1.62 -14.46 -6.72
CA HIS A 34 -2.33 -15.39 -5.84
C HIS A 34 -1.41 -15.92 -4.74
N ARG A 35 -0.18 -16.29 -5.09
CA ARG A 35 0.87 -16.67 -4.12
C ARG A 35 1.21 -15.54 -3.15
N ALA A 36 1.32 -14.30 -3.64
CA ALA A 36 1.58 -13.15 -2.78
C ALA A 36 0.45 -12.93 -1.76
N CYS A 37 -0.81 -12.98 -2.20
CA CYS A 37 -1.97 -12.84 -1.32
C CYS A 37 -2.09 -13.99 -0.33
N SER A 38 -1.89 -15.24 -0.78
CA SER A 38 -1.91 -16.41 0.10
C SER A 38 -0.83 -16.33 1.17
N TYR A 39 0.39 -15.92 0.79
CA TYR A 39 1.48 -15.68 1.73
C TYR A 39 1.13 -14.56 2.72
N ALA A 40 0.63 -13.41 2.24
CA ALA A 40 0.27 -12.28 3.10
C ALA A 40 -0.85 -12.64 4.10
N ALA A 41 -1.86 -13.38 3.65
CA ALA A 41 -2.94 -13.86 4.51
C ALA A 41 -2.38 -14.76 5.63
N ASP A 42 -1.58 -15.77 5.28
CA ASP A 42 -0.98 -16.65 6.28
C ASP A 42 -0.07 -15.89 7.24
N ARG A 43 0.77 -15.00 6.69
CA ARG A 43 1.72 -14.21 7.46
C ARG A 43 1.06 -13.28 8.46
N SER A 44 -0.09 -12.70 8.11
CA SER A 44 -0.87 -11.83 8.99
C SER A 44 -1.49 -12.54 10.21
N ARG A 45 -1.40 -13.88 10.30
CA ARG A 45 -1.82 -14.67 11.47
C ARG A 45 -0.72 -14.80 12.53
N ASP A 46 0.52 -14.43 12.22
CA ASP A 46 1.59 -14.39 13.22
C ASP A 46 1.26 -13.31 14.26
N HIS A 47 1.25 -13.70 15.54
CA HIS A 47 1.02 -12.81 16.69
C HIS A 47 1.94 -11.58 16.74
N ARG A 48 3.09 -11.61 16.06
CA ARG A 48 4.03 -10.48 15.99
C ARG A 48 3.73 -9.50 14.86
N ILE A 49 2.78 -9.84 13.99
CA ILE A 49 2.40 -9.06 12.82
C ILE A 49 1.03 -8.46 13.05
N LEU A 50 0.97 -7.14 12.96
CA LEU A 50 -0.29 -6.39 13.05
C LEU A 50 -1.06 -6.50 11.73
N SER A 51 -0.34 -6.46 10.61
CA SER A 51 -0.92 -6.66 9.28
C SER A 51 0.11 -6.96 8.20
N ALA A 52 -0.37 -7.49 7.07
CA ALA A 52 0.41 -7.68 5.86
C ALA A 52 -0.31 -7.02 4.66
N SER A 53 0.42 -6.32 3.79
CA SER A 53 -0.14 -5.69 2.58
C SER A 53 0.60 -6.12 1.33
N VAL A 54 -0.14 -6.22 0.22
CA VAL A 54 0.39 -6.61 -1.09
C VAL A 54 0.36 -5.40 -2.01
N THR A 55 1.50 -5.06 -2.62
CA THR A 55 1.61 -4.00 -3.63
C THR A 55 2.14 -4.56 -4.94
N ARG A 56 1.44 -4.29 -6.03
CA ARG A 56 1.84 -4.59 -7.41
C ARG A 56 2.66 -3.42 -7.97
N PHE A 57 3.70 -3.69 -8.77
CA PHE A 57 4.30 -2.70 -9.65
C PHE A 57 5.00 -3.35 -10.85
N VAL A 58 5.39 -2.54 -11.83
CA VAL A 58 6.15 -2.96 -13.01
C VAL A 58 7.61 -2.55 -12.83
N VAL A 59 8.53 -3.52 -12.92
CA VAL A 59 9.96 -3.28 -12.81
C VAL A 59 10.42 -2.34 -13.93
N GLY A 60 11.23 -1.34 -13.59
CA GLY A 60 11.72 -0.34 -14.54
C GLY A 60 10.72 0.76 -14.90
N GLN A 61 9.50 0.74 -14.32
CA GLN A 61 8.50 1.79 -14.54
C GLN A 61 8.16 2.50 -13.23
N LEU A 62 8.56 3.78 -13.15
CA LEU A 62 8.25 4.65 -12.02
C LEU A 62 6.73 4.90 -11.92
N GLY A 63 6.22 5.03 -10.69
CA GLY A 63 4.83 5.38 -10.44
C GLY A 63 3.81 4.25 -10.59
N THR A 64 4.23 3.02 -10.86
CA THR A 64 3.33 1.88 -11.11
C THR A 64 2.91 1.10 -9.85
N ARG A 65 3.14 1.67 -8.66
CA ARG A 65 2.78 1.01 -7.38
C ARG A 65 1.28 1.07 -7.18
N HIS A 66 0.64 -0.10 -7.21
CA HIS A 66 -0.78 -0.29 -7.00
C HIS A 66 -1.01 -1.26 -5.84
N PRO A 67 -1.65 -0.83 -4.76
CA PRO A 67 -2.01 -1.74 -3.67
C PRO A 67 -3.06 -2.74 -4.15
N VAL A 68 -2.88 -4.01 -3.77
CA VAL A 68 -3.69 -5.13 -4.23
C VAL A 68 -4.59 -5.63 -3.11
N ALA A 69 -4.02 -5.89 -1.94
CA ALA A 69 -4.74 -6.47 -0.82
C ALA A 69 -4.10 -6.07 0.51
N TRP A 70 -4.88 -6.15 1.58
CA TRP A 70 -4.43 -5.92 2.96
C TRP A 70 -5.06 -6.97 3.86
N PHE A 71 -4.27 -7.59 4.72
CA PHE A 71 -4.69 -8.68 5.58
C PHE A 71 -4.36 -8.37 7.04
N SER A 72 -5.28 -8.70 7.93
CA SER A 72 -5.08 -8.70 9.38
C SER A 72 -5.67 -9.97 9.96
N ASN A 73 -4.88 -10.68 10.78
CA ASN A 73 -5.27 -11.96 11.38
C ASN A 73 -5.81 -12.98 10.37
N GLY A 74 -5.22 -13.05 9.17
CA GLY A 74 -5.64 -13.95 8.10
C GLY A 74 -6.90 -13.55 7.35
N VAL A 75 -7.49 -12.39 7.64
CA VAL A 75 -8.72 -11.89 7.01
C VAL A 75 -8.37 -10.71 6.11
N GLU A 76 -8.80 -10.79 4.86
CA GLU A 76 -8.69 -9.66 3.92
C GLU A 76 -9.56 -8.52 4.40
N GLN A 77 -8.96 -7.35 4.48
CA GLN A 77 -9.61 -6.14 4.92
C GLN A 77 -10.11 -5.35 3.72
N PRO A 78 -11.28 -4.69 3.83
CA PRO A 78 -11.78 -3.86 2.75
C PRO A 78 -10.76 -2.77 2.43
N GLN A 79 -10.45 -2.63 1.14
CA GLN A 79 -9.51 -1.64 0.61
C GLN A 79 -10.11 -0.23 0.74
N ARG A 80 -10.13 0.31 1.96
CA ARG A 80 -10.55 1.69 2.22
C ARG A 80 -9.33 2.61 2.05
N PHE A 81 -9.10 3.06 0.83
CA PHE A 81 -8.28 4.27 0.61
C PHE A 81 -9.09 5.52 0.92
N ASP A 82 -9.66 5.59 2.12
CA ASP A 82 -10.26 6.83 2.61
C ASP A 82 -9.18 7.71 3.26
N ARG A 83 -8.06 7.85 2.55
CA ARG A 83 -6.97 8.72 2.96
C ARG A 83 -7.21 10.06 2.28
N GLN A 84 -8.15 10.85 2.82
CA GLN A 84 -8.00 12.31 2.76
C GLN A 84 -6.71 12.65 3.52
N LEU A 85 -5.58 12.58 2.81
CA LEU A 85 -4.26 12.91 3.35
C LEU A 85 -4.11 14.39 3.70
N TYR A 86 -5.09 15.22 3.32
CA TYR A 86 -5.21 16.61 3.71
C TYR A 86 -6.69 16.96 3.88
N PRO A 87 -7.10 17.59 5.00
CA PRO A 87 -8.33 18.37 4.97
C PRO A 87 -8.08 19.56 4.04
N THR A 88 -8.66 19.56 2.84
CA THR A 88 -8.87 20.80 2.08
C THR A 88 -10.02 21.59 2.70
N SER A 89 -9.89 21.93 3.98
CA SER A 89 -10.71 22.94 4.64
C SER A 89 -9.82 24.16 4.83
N GLY A 90 -9.59 24.90 3.74
CA GLY A 90 -9.21 26.29 3.83
C GLY A 90 -10.36 27.10 4.40
N HIS A 91 -10.60 27.00 5.71
CA HIS A 91 -11.48 27.90 6.44
C HIS A 91 -10.76 28.37 7.70
N GLY A 92 -9.88 29.34 7.48
CA GLY A 92 -9.05 29.93 8.51
C GLY A 92 -8.59 31.31 8.06
N LEU A 93 -9.52 32.21 7.78
CA LEU A 93 -9.27 33.65 7.83
C LEU A 93 -10.45 34.32 8.56
N GLY A 94 -10.17 34.66 9.81
CA GLY A 94 -10.61 35.85 10.51
C GLY A 94 -12.10 36.19 10.48
N THR A 95 -12.80 35.85 11.55
CA THR A 95 -13.96 36.62 12.01
C THR A 95 -13.54 38.10 12.15
N PRO A 96 -14.22 39.08 11.53
CA PRO A 96 -14.04 40.46 11.92
C PRO A 96 -14.62 40.62 13.33
N GLU A 97 -13.74 40.87 14.28
CA GLU A 97 -14.05 41.33 15.62
C GLU A 97 -15.00 42.53 15.51
N SER A 98 -16.24 42.32 15.94
CA SER A 98 -17.25 43.37 16.05
C SER A 98 -16.97 44.10 17.34
N ASP A 99 -16.39 45.28 17.23
CA ASP A 99 -16.19 46.24 18.33
C ASP A 99 -17.54 46.90 18.69
N PRO A 100 -18.05 46.78 19.94
CA PRO A 100 -19.15 47.59 20.40
C PRO A 100 -18.69 48.63 21.42
N ARG A 101 -18.72 49.89 20.95
CA ARG A 101 -18.87 51.18 21.68
C ARG A 101 -17.64 51.87 22.25
#